data_AF-A0A947K7L5-F1
#
_entry.id   AF-A0A947K7L5-F1
#
_cell.length_a   1.000
_cell.length_b   1.000
_cell.length_c   1.000
_cell.angle_alpha   90.00
_cell.angle_beta   90.00
_cell.angle_gamma   90.00
#
_symmetry.space_group_name_H-M   'P 1'
#
loop_
_entity.id
_entity.type
_entity.pdbx_description
1 polymer ?
#
loop_
_entity_poly.entity_id
_entity_poly.type
_entity_poly.pdbx_seq_one_letter_code
_entity_poly.pdbx_strand_id
1 'polypeptide(L)'
;MAEKFLPVSVLSGTDYCTISWGGKSAPWPPKPPPCFYHLVVLDRTNLSPVANGFCSDFKTVPPEVKPFGGNDKYLLLVSTMSLIPSMRPQGDLLAFLTANGPGRELARGVQICQVVDPATNYFNYCLISVMGTREGKDAYSISQRIPLPLPMQLLLTGSVYTPVDQY
;
A
#
# COMPACT_ATOMS: atom_id res chain seq x y z
N MET A 1 -23.86 -14.67 -15.02
CA MET A 1 -23.71 -13.35 -14.37
C MET A 1 -22.36 -12.82 -14.84
N ALA A 2 -22.28 -11.64 -15.45
CA ALA A 2 -21.02 -11.13 -16.00
C ALA A 2 -20.06 -10.80 -14.86
N GLU A 3 -18.82 -11.28 -14.93
CA GLU A 3 -17.77 -10.90 -14.00
C GLU A 3 -17.49 -9.40 -14.12
N LYS A 4 -17.51 -8.70 -12.99
CA LYS A 4 -17.25 -7.26 -12.95
C LYS A 4 -15.83 -7.04 -12.46
N PHE A 5 -14.98 -6.55 -13.36
CA PHE A 5 -13.63 -6.11 -13.05
C PHE A 5 -13.61 -4.60 -12.82
N LEU A 6 -12.92 -4.16 -11.78
CA LEU A 6 -12.64 -2.75 -11.54
C LEU A 6 -11.14 -2.51 -11.48
N PRO A 7 -10.59 -1.54 -12.22
CA PRO A 7 -9.17 -1.24 -12.14
C PRO A 7 -8.84 -0.69 -10.75
N VAL A 8 -7.69 -1.08 -10.22
CA VAL A 8 -7.08 -0.51 -9.02
C VAL A 8 -5.61 -0.24 -9.30
N SER A 9 -5.10 0.89 -8.85
CA SER A 9 -3.71 1.29 -9.07
C SER A 9 -3.16 1.96 -7.83
N VAL A 10 -1.96 1.52 -7.45
CA VAL A 10 -1.18 2.14 -6.39
C VAL A 10 0.16 2.57 -6.97
N LEU A 11 0.51 3.83 -6.77
CA LEU A 11 1.71 4.43 -7.33
C LEU A 11 2.50 5.11 -6.23
N SER A 12 3.73 4.67 -6.02
CA SER A 12 4.71 5.32 -5.13
C SER A 12 5.73 6.11 -5.94
N GLY A 13 6.24 7.20 -5.39
CA GLY A 13 7.21 8.03 -6.08
C GLY A 13 7.86 9.07 -5.17
N THR A 14 8.82 9.82 -5.74
CA THR A 14 9.59 10.82 -4.98
C THR A 14 8.88 12.14 -4.80
N ASP A 15 7.92 12.46 -5.66
CA ASP A 15 7.25 13.76 -5.65
C ASP A 15 5.72 13.61 -5.61
N TYR A 16 5.22 12.38 -5.75
CA TYR A 16 3.80 12.07 -5.73
C TYR A 16 3.59 10.60 -5.39
N CYS A 17 2.46 10.32 -4.73
CA CYS A 17 1.93 8.98 -4.53
C CYS A 17 0.42 8.98 -4.81
N THR A 18 -0.12 7.94 -5.44
CA THR A 18 -1.56 7.87 -5.69
C THR A 18 -2.11 6.48 -5.37
N ILE A 19 -3.36 6.46 -4.91
CA ILE A 19 -4.16 5.25 -4.73
C ILE A 19 -5.50 5.52 -5.41
N SER A 20 -5.84 4.73 -6.43
CA SER A 20 -7.08 4.88 -7.19
C SER A 20 -7.75 3.55 -7.47
N TRP A 21 -9.08 3.55 -7.53
CA TRP A 21 -9.91 2.37 -7.79
C TRP A 21 -11.23 2.75 -8.45
N GLY A 22 -11.62 2.05 -9.51
CA GLY A 22 -12.92 2.23 -10.16
C GLY A 22 -13.24 3.69 -10.55
N GLY A 23 -12.24 4.46 -10.95
CA GLY A 23 -12.37 5.89 -11.29
C GLY A 23 -12.38 6.86 -10.09
N LYS A 24 -12.26 6.35 -8.86
CA LYS A 24 -12.09 7.13 -7.63
C LYS A 24 -10.61 7.19 -7.24
N SER A 25 -10.24 8.18 -6.44
CA SER A 25 -8.91 8.29 -5.85
C SER A 25 -9.01 8.58 -4.36
N ALA A 26 -8.07 8.06 -3.58
CA ALA A 26 -7.96 8.39 -2.16
C ALA A 26 -7.64 9.89 -2.01
N PRO A 27 -8.28 10.58 -1.06
CA PRO A 27 -7.95 11.98 -0.82
C PRO A 27 -6.54 12.11 -0.25
N TRP A 28 -5.84 13.14 -0.74
CA TRP A 28 -4.55 13.55 -0.19
C TRP A 28 -4.70 14.16 1.19
N PRO A 29 -3.68 14.08 2.06
CA PRO A 29 -3.67 14.81 3.31
C PRO A 29 -3.69 16.32 2.99
N PRO A 30 -4.43 17.15 3.75
CA PRO A 30 -4.50 18.60 3.50
C PRO A 30 -3.12 19.29 3.51
N LYS A 31 -2.18 18.73 4.29
CA LYS A 31 -0.79 19.17 4.36
C LYS A 31 0.10 17.92 4.38
N PRO A 32 0.50 17.39 3.20
CA PRO A 32 1.34 16.21 3.16
C PRO A 32 2.67 16.49 3.85
N PRO A 33 3.11 15.64 4.79
CA PRO A 33 4.51 15.67 5.21
C PRO A 33 5.40 15.36 4.01
N PRO A 34 6.69 15.76 4.05
CA PRO A 34 7.59 15.57 2.90
C PRO A 34 7.88 14.10 2.58
N CYS A 35 7.72 13.20 3.55
CA CYS A 35 7.95 11.77 3.41
C CYS A 35 6.93 11.01 4.26
N PHE A 36 6.25 10.01 3.69
CA PHE A 36 5.24 9.23 4.41
C PHE A 36 4.84 7.93 3.71
N TYR A 37 4.20 7.07 4.48
CA TYR A 37 3.32 6.00 4.00
C TYR A 37 1.88 6.52 3.97
N HIS A 38 1.18 6.23 2.87
CA HIS A 38 -0.25 6.46 2.69
C HIS A 38 -0.97 5.12 2.75
N LEU A 39 -1.79 4.90 3.77
CA LEU A 39 -2.52 3.66 3.99
C LEU A 39 -4.02 3.93 3.81
N VAL A 40 -4.67 3.21 2.91
CA VAL A 40 -6.10 3.30 2.64
C VAL A 40 -6.74 1.95 2.88
N VAL A 41 -7.86 1.93 3.61
CA VAL A 41 -8.64 0.73 3.85
C VAL A 41 -9.97 0.86 3.12
N LEU A 42 -10.31 -0.14 2.30
CA LEU A 42 -11.59 -0.21 1.59
C LEU A 42 -12.42 -1.38 2.09
N ASP A 43 -13.73 -1.18 2.20
CA ASP A 43 -14.69 -2.28 2.37
C ASP A 43 -14.77 -3.11 1.09
N ARG A 44 -14.59 -4.43 1.18
CA ARG A 44 -14.58 -5.34 0.01
C ARG A 44 -15.94 -5.53 -0.64
N THR A 45 -17.05 -5.14 -0.03
CA THR A 45 -18.38 -5.33 -0.61
C THR A 45 -18.78 -4.18 -1.52
N ASN A 46 -18.36 -2.96 -1.19
CA ASN A 46 -18.82 -1.74 -1.86
C ASN A 46 -17.68 -0.79 -2.30
N LEU A 47 -16.43 -1.11 -1.96
CA LEU A 47 -15.23 -0.31 -2.24
C LEU A 47 -15.29 1.11 -1.70
N SER A 48 -16.01 1.32 -0.59
CA SER A 48 -16.02 2.59 0.13
C SER A 48 -14.78 2.66 1.03
N PRO A 49 -14.08 3.82 1.08
CA PRO A 49 -12.98 3.99 2.00
C PRO A 49 -13.51 4.07 3.43
N VAL A 50 -13.03 3.18 4.30
CA VAL A 50 -13.37 3.14 5.73
C VAL A 50 -12.28 3.72 6.61
N ALA A 51 -11.05 3.78 6.09
CA ALA A 51 -9.94 4.50 6.71
C ALA A 51 -9.01 5.08 5.64
N ASN A 52 -8.41 6.22 5.97
CA ASN A 52 -7.37 6.86 5.17
C ASN A 52 -6.37 7.50 6.14
N GLY A 53 -5.17 6.95 6.21
CA GLY A 53 -4.19 7.37 7.19
C GLY A 53 -2.78 7.53 6.65
N PHE A 54 -2.00 8.31 7.38
CA PHE A 54 -0.66 8.74 6.99
C PHE A 54 0.33 8.47 8.12
N CYS A 55 1.48 7.91 7.77
CA CYS A 55 2.56 7.64 8.71
C CYS A 55 3.86 8.30 8.23
N SER A 56 4.34 9.29 8.97
CA SER A 56 5.60 10.00 8.72
C SER A 56 6.70 9.68 9.73
N ASP A 57 6.41 8.89 10.77
CA ASP A 57 7.42 8.38 11.71
C ASP A 57 7.98 7.01 11.31
N PHE A 58 7.38 6.39 10.30
CA PHE A 58 7.73 5.10 9.69
C PHE A 58 7.68 3.91 10.66
N LYS A 59 7.06 4.10 11.83
CA LYS A 59 7.06 3.15 12.95
C LYS A 59 5.67 2.84 13.46
N THR A 60 4.77 3.82 13.45
CA THR A 60 3.42 3.64 13.98
C THR A 60 2.40 3.41 12.87
N VAL A 61 1.45 2.52 13.14
CA VAL A 61 0.28 2.36 12.26
C VAL A 61 -0.66 3.54 12.53
N PRO A 62 -1.18 4.23 11.50
CA PRO A 62 -2.16 5.28 11.69
C PRO A 62 -3.35 4.79 12.55
N PRO A 63 -3.76 5.51 13.61
CA PRO A 63 -4.81 5.07 14.53
C PRO A 63 -6.14 4.73 13.87
N GLU A 64 -6.48 5.42 12.78
CA GLU A 64 -7.66 5.19 11.95
C GLU A 64 -7.57 3.91 11.12
N VAL A 65 -6.36 3.43 10.80
CA VAL A 65 -6.14 2.19 10.01
C VAL A 65 -6.02 0.97 10.92
N LYS A 66 -5.42 1.13 12.11
CA LYS A 66 -5.12 0.03 13.06
C LYS A 66 -6.32 -0.89 13.39
N PRO A 67 -7.56 -0.41 13.60
CA PRO A 67 -8.71 -1.25 13.95
C PRO A 67 -9.11 -2.28 12.89
N PHE A 68 -8.69 -2.07 11.64
CA PHE A 68 -9.04 -2.95 10.51
C PHE A 68 -8.03 -4.10 10.31
N GLY A 69 -6.93 -4.10 11.05
CA GLY A 69 -5.88 -5.13 11.01
C GLY A 69 -6.41 -6.55 11.12
N GLY A 70 -6.02 -7.43 10.21
CA GLY A 70 -6.34 -8.87 10.24
C GLY A 70 -7.77 -9.22 9.86
N ASN A 71 -8.59 -8.25 9.42
CA ASN A 71 -9.99 -8.47 9.07
C ASN A 71 -10.16 -8.58 7.55
N ASP A 72 -10.47 -9.80 7.09
CA ASP A 72 -10.59 -10.16 5.68
C ASP A 72 -11.74 -9.46 4.94
N LYS A 73 -12.63 -8.75 5.64
CA LYS A 73 -13.66 -7.90 5.00
C LYS A 73 -13.09 -6.66 4.32
N TYR A 74 -11.80 -6.36 4.54
CA TYR A 74 -11.18 -5.14 4.07
C TYR A 74 -10.00 -5.37 3.13
N LEU A 75 -9.80 -4.44 2.20
CA LEU A 75 -8.58 -4.28 1.43
C LEU A 75 -7.68 -3.24 2.09
N LEU A 76 -6.39 -3.52 2.13
CA LEU A 76 -5.34 -2.56 2.45
C LEU A 76 -4.62 -2.16 1.16
N LEU A 77 -4.57 -0.86 0.91
CA LEU A 77 -3.75 -0.25 -0.13
C LEU A 77 -2.69 0.63 0.52
N VAL A 78 -1.44 0.48 0.11
CA VAL A 78 -0.33 1.27 0.67
C VAL A 78 0.51 1.84 -0.43
N SER A 79 0.71 3.15 -0.38
CA SER A 79 1.69 3.86 -1.19
C SER A 79 2.70 4.59 -0.32
N THR A 80 3.83 4.97 -0.90
CA THR A 80 4.91 5.70 -0.23
C THR A 80 5.31 6.92 -1.04
N MET A 81 5.73 7.97 -0.33
CA MET A 81 6.23 9.20 -0.93
C MET A 81 7.60 9.56 -0.36
N SER A 82 8.56 9.77 -1.25
CA SER A 82 9.89 10.37 -0.95
C SER A 82 10.69 9.69 0.17
N LEU A 83 10.49 8.39 0.41
CA LEU A 83 11.22 7.70 1.47
C LEU A 83 12.65 7.40 1.03
N ILE A 84 13.59 7.48 1.98
CA ILE A 84 14.95 6.98 1.83
C ILE A 84 15.08 5.63 2.56
N PRO A 85 16.12 4.81 2.28
CA PRO A 85 16.32 3.50 2.93
C PRO A 85 16.26 3.48 4.47
N SER A 86 16.65 4.56 5.15
CA SER A 86 16.54 4.68 6.62
C SER A 86 15.09 4.88 7.11
N MET A 87 14.17 5.24 6.23
CA MET A 87 12.74 5.46 6.46
C MET A 87 11.88 4.25 6.02
N ARG A 88 12.50 3.09 5.80
CA ARG A 88 11.79 1.81 5.65
C ARG A 88 10.87 1.56 6.86
N PRO A 89 9.81 0.74 6.72
CA PRO A 89 8.88 0.53 7.81
C PRO A 89 9.59 -0.25 8.92
N GLN A 90 9.30 0.11 10.17
CA GLN A 90 9.89 -0.46 11.37
C GLN A 90 8.81 -0.67 12.44
N GLY A 91 9.14 -1.42 13.51
CA GLY A 91 8.26 -1.58 14.66
C GLY A 91 6.85 -2.07 14.28
N ASP A 92 5.84 -1.43 14.87
CA ASP A 92 4.42 -1.76 14.68
C ASP A 92 3.98 -1.65 13.23
N LEU A 93 4.48 -0.66 12.48
CA LEU A 93 4.16 -0.51 11.07
C LEU A 93 4.67 -1.69 10.25
N LEU A 94 5.91 -2.12 10.46
CA LEU A 94 6.46 -3.29 9.76
C LEU A 94 5.67 -4.56 10.10
N ALA A 95 5.37 -4.77 11.38
CA ALA A 95 4.57 -5.92 11.82
C ALA A 95 3.18 -5.92 11.18
N PHE A 96 2.53 -4.75 11.13
CA PHE A 96 1.21 -4.58 10.53
C PHE A 96 1.21 -4.86 9.03
N LEU A 97 2.16 -4.30 8.28
CA LEU A 97 2.27 -4.54 6.83
C LEU A 97 2.59 -6.00 6.52
N THR A 98 3.43 -6.64 7.34
CA THR A 98 3.76 -8.08 7.20
C THR A 98 2.56 -8.98 7.46
N ALA A 99 1.70 -8.61 8.43
CA ALA A 99 0.50 -9.39 8.76
C ALA A 99 -0.65 -9.18 7.76
N ASN A 100 -0.67 -8.05 7.04
CA ASN A 100 -1.79 -7.65 6.18
C ASN A 100 -1.44 -7.56 4.69
N GLY A 101 -0.28 -8.07 4.29
CA GLY A 101 0.15 -8.12 2.89
C GLY A 101 0.79 -9.46 2.52
N PRO A 102 1.10 -9.68 1.23
CA PRO A 102 1.86 -10.86 0.79
C PRO A 102 3.25 -10.92 1.40
N GLY A 103 3.89 -9.76 1.57
CA GLY A 103 5.07 -9.54 2.40
C GLY A 103 6.41 -9.95 1.78
N ARG A 104 6.42 -10.62 0.62
CA ARG A 104 7.67 -11.06 -0.03
C ARG A 104 8.52 -9.87 -0.47
N GLU A 105 7.91 -8.93 -1.18
CA GLU A 105 8.61 -7.76 -1.70
C GLU A 105 8.93 -6.77 -0.57
N LEU A 106 8.04 -6.65 0.42
CA LEU A 106 8.33 -5.91 1.65
C LEU A 106 9.57 -6.43 2.38
N ALA A 107 9.64 -7.74 2.65
CA ALA A 107 10.75 -8.34 3.38
C ALA A 107 12.08 -8.13 2.64
N ARG A 108 12.07 -8.32 1.31
CA ARG A 108 13.25 -8.09 0.46
C ARG A 108 13.68 -6.63 0.47
N GLY A 109 12.73 -5.70 0.32
CA GLY A 109 13.00 -4.26 0.38
C GLY A 109 13.60 -3.83 1.73
N VAL A 110 13.04 -4.31 2.84
CA VAL A 110 13.55 -4.02 4.19
C VAL A 110 14.99 -4.51 4.38
N GLN A 111 15.31 -5.71 3.88
CA GLN A 111 16.67 -6.25 3.95
C GLN A 111 17.66 -5.45 3.10
N ILE A 112 17.31 -5.12 1.86
CA ILE A 112 18.22 -4.36 0.98
C ILE A 112 18.46 -2.95 1.53
N CYS A 113 17.44 -2.32 2.12
CA CYS A 113 17.59 -1.03 2.80
C CYS A 113 18.60 -1.02 3.96
N GLN A 114 19.08 -2.18 4.43
CA GLN A 114 20.15 -2.28 5.43
C GLN A 114 21.56 -2.12 4.82
N VAL A 115 21.73 -2.35 3.52
CA VAL A 115 23.04 -2.40 2.86
C VAL A 115 23.24 -1.35 1.78
N VAL A 116 22.18 -0.63 1.37
CA VAL A 116 22.27 0.47 0.41
C VAL A 116 22.47 1.82 1.11
N ASP A 117 23.20 2.71 0.45
CA ASP A 117 23.44 4.06 0.93
C ASP A 117 22.16 4.91 0.87
N PRO A 118 21.68 5.46 2.00
CA PRO A 118 20.48 6.28 2.04
C PRO A 118 20.62 7.64 1.34
N ALA A 119 21.84 8.12 1.08
CA ALA A 119 22.05 9.42 0.44
C ALA A 119 21.79 9.39 -1.08
N THR A 120 21.88 8.21 -1.70
CA THR A 120 21.84 8.04 -3.16
C THR A 120 20.65 7.22 -3.65
N ASN A 121 19.82 6.71 -2.73
CA ASN A 121 18.72 5.80 -3.03
C ASN A 121 17.42 6.24 -2.38
N TYR A 122 16.30 5.92 -3.04
CA TYR A 122 14.95 6.05 -2.50
C TYR A 122 14.35 4.68 -2.28
N PHE A 123 13.48 4.57 -1.28
CA PHE A 123 12.67 3.39 -1.02
C PHE A 123 11.23 3.68 -1.44
N ASN A 124 10.73 2.94 -2.42
CA ASN A 124 9.33 3.00 -2.84
C ASN A 124 8.68 1.64 -2.55
N TYR A 125 7.48 1.64 -2.00
CA TYR A 125 6.72 0.45 -1.68
C TYR A 125 5.23 0.62 -1.98
N CYS A 126 4.69 -0.32 -2.74
CA CYS A 126 3.26 -0.41 -3.06
C CYS A 126 2.68 -1.72 -2.53
N LEU A 127 1.46 -1.68 -2.02
CA LEU A 127 0.70 -2.86 -1.56
C LEU A 127 -0.76 -2.73 -1.99
N ILE A 128 -1.34 -3.84 -2.45
CA ILE A 128 -2.77 -4.07 -2.56
C ILE A 128 -3.03 -5.46 -1.99
N SER A 129 -3.79 -5.58 -0.90
CA SER A 129 -4.03 -6.90 -0.28
C SER A 129 -5.34 -7.00 0.48
N VAL A 130 -5.91 -8.20 0.54
CA VAL A 130 -6.97 -8.56 1.47
C VAL A 130 -6.34 -8.77 2.85
N MET A 131 -6.76 -7.95 3.82
CA MET A 131 -6.16 -7.93 5.15
C MET A 131 -6.29 -9.29 5.85
N GLY A 132 -5.22 -9.74 6.51
CA GLY A 132 -5.18 -11.02 7.23
C GLY A 132 -5.05 -12.30 6.39
N THR A 133 -5.11 -12.24 5.05
CA THR A 133 -5.16 -13.45 4.20
C THR A 133 -3.92 -13.69 3.34
N ARG A 134 -3.04 -12.69 3.21
CA ARG A 134 -1.90 -12.63 2.26
C ARG A 134 -2.31 -12.63 0.78
N GLU A 135 -3.61 -12.65 0.44
CA GLU A 135 -4.07 -12.48 -0.93
C GLU A 135 -3.81 -11.05 -1.40
N GLY A 136 -3.22 -10.89 -2.59
CA GLY A 136 -2.88 -9.59 -3.16
C GLY A 136 -1.47 -9.55 -3.73
N LYS A 137 -0.93 -8.35 -3.85
CA LYS A 137 0.39 -8.09 -4.42
C LYS A 137 1.08 -6.95 -3.70
N ASP A 138 2.37 -7.10 -3.52
CA ASP A 138 3.27 -6.02 -3.11
C ASP A 138 4.38 -5.84 -4.14
N ALA A 139 4.97 -4.66 -4.14
CA ALA A 139 6.17 -4.36 -4.92
C ALA A 139 7.01 -3.35 -4.15
N TYR A 140 8.32 -3.46 -4.28
CA TYR A 140 9.25 -2.43 -3.83
C TYR A 140 10.20 -2.02 -4.94
N SER A 141 10.79 -0.84 -4.80
CA SER A 141 11.87 -0.36 -5.64
C SER A 141 12.89 0.36 -4.76
N ILE A 142 14.16 0.11 -5.04
CA ILE A 142 15.28 0.89 -4.50
C ILE A 142 16.02 1.46 -5.70
N SER A 143 15.73 2.71 -6.04
CA SER A 143 16.27 3.35 -7.25
C SER A 143 16.29 4.87 -7.15
N GLN A 144 16.94 5.51 -8.12
CA GLN A 144 16.98 6.96 -8.25
C GLN A 144 15.69 7.46 -8.92
N ARG A 145 14.70 7.82 -8.11
CA ARG A 145 13.52 8.63 -8.48
C ARG A 145 12.58 8.06 -9.55
N ILE A 146 12.53 6.74 -9.72
CA ILE A 146 11.58 6.11 -10.65
C ILE A 146 10.28 5.78 -9.89
N PRO A 147 9.11 6.27 -10.34
CA PRO A 147 7.83 5.88 -9.77
C PRO A 147 7.61 4.37 -9.88
N LEU A 148 7.00 3.78 -8.85
CA LEU A 148 6.68 2.36 -8.78
C LEU A 148 5.17 2.18 -8.92
N PRO A 149 4.66 1.87 -10.13
CA PRO A 149 3.25 1.52 -10.31
C PRO A 149 3.00 0.08 -9.89
N LEU A 150 1.84 -0.16 -9.26
CA LEU A 150 1.30 -1.46 -8.96
C LEU A 150 -0.15 -1.53 -9.45
N PRO A 151 -0.36 -1.77 -10.76
CA PRO A 151 -1.70 -1.91 -11.30
C PRO A 151 -2.23 -3.34 -11.06
N MET A 152 -3.50 -3.44 -10.65
CA MET A 152 -4.23 -4.70 -10.50
C MET A 152 -5.69 -4.52 -10.95
N GLN A 153 -6.48 -5.60 -10.93
CA GLN A 153 -7.93 -5.55 -11.05
C GLN A 153 -8.58 -6.07 -9.78
N LEU A 154 -9.77 -5.57 -9.48
CA LEU A 154 -10.65 -6.10 -8.43
C LEU A 154 -11.76 -6.88 -9.10
N LEU A 155 -11.75 -8.20 -8.93
CA LEU A 155 -12.79 -9.09 -9.40
C LEU A 155 -13.90 -9.19 -8.35
N LEU A 156 -15.14 -8.92 -8.74
CA LEU A 156 -16.30 -9.21 -7.89
C LEU A 156 -16.67 -10.70 -7.98
N THR A 157 -16.43 -11.43 -6.89
CA THR A 157 -16.85 -12.83 -6.76
C THR A 157 -17.94 -12.91 -5.69
N GLY A 158 -19.17 -13.22 -6.11
CA GLY A 158 -20.34 -13.16 -5.23
C GLY A 158 -20.61 -11.72 -4.80
N SER A 159 -20.29 -11.40 -3.54
CA SER A 159 -20.55 -10.08 -2.92
C SER A 159 -19.28 -9.37 -2.45
N VAL A 160 -18.09 -9.89 -2.78
CA VAL A 160 -16.81 -9.32 -2.35
C VAL A 160 -15.87 -9.13 -3.53
N TYR A 161 -15.12 -8.03 -3.50
CA TYR A 161 -14.04 -7.74 -4.41
C TYR A 161 -12.74 -8.39 -3.92
N THR A 162 -12.02 -9.04 -4.83
CA THR A 162 -10.73 -9.69 -4.59
C THR A 162 -9.70 -9.17 -5.60
N PRO A 163 -8.47 -8.83 -5.17
CA PRO A 163 -7.42 -8.38 -6.07
C PRO A 163 -6.91 -9.53 -6.94
N VAL A 164 -6.80 -9.28 -8.25
CA VAL A 164 -6.25 -10.19 -9.26
C VAL A 164 -5.28 -9.43 -10.17
N ASP A 165 -4.30 -10.12 -10.74
CA ASP A 165 -3.36 -9.51 -11.69
C ASP A 165 -4.08 -9.01 -12.95
N GLN A 166 -3.57 -7.91 -13.52
CA GLN A 166 -3.98 -7.48 -14.86
C GLN A 166 -3.37 -8.43 -15.89
N TYR A 167 -4.23 -9.07 -16.70
CA TYR A 167 -3.85 -9.86 -17.88
C TYR A 167 -3.50 -8.96 -19.06
#